data_AF-A0A845Z2F5-F1
#
_entry.id   AF-A0A845Z2F5-F1
#
_cell.length_a   1.000
_cell.length_b   1.000
_cell.length_c   1.000
_cell.angle_alpha   90.00
_cell.angle_beta   90.00
_cell.angle_gamma   90.00
#
_symmetry.space_group_name_H-M   'P 1'
#
loop_
_entity.id
_entity.type
_entity.pdbx_description
1 polymer ?
#
loop_
_entity_poly.entity_id
_entity_poly.type
_entity_poly.pdbx_seq_one_letter_code
_entity_poly.pdbx_strand_id
1 'polypeptide(L)' 'MSTEVRTTEAAFLLNISTGRLRILLQQNRVVGAYKVKRLWMIPLNNRGMPEITPGH' A
#
# COMPACT_ATOMS: atom_id res chain seq x y z
N MET A 1 1.32 8.66 -15.77
CA MET A 1 0.14 8.74 -14.89
C MET A 1 0.48 7.99 -13.62
N SER A 2 0.66 8.68 -12.49
CA SER A 2 0.92 8.02 -11.21
C SER A 2 -0.41 7.50 -10.68
N THR A 3 -0.65 6.20 -10.84
CA THR A 3 -1.83 5.55 -10.30
C THR A 3 -1.57 5.24 -8.83
N GLU A 4 -2.15 6.06 -7.96
CA GLU A 4 -2.09 5.86 -6.50
C GLU A 4 -3.47 5.42 -6.01
N VAL A 5 -3.48 4.49 -5.07
CA VAL A 5 -4.71 3.90 -4.54
C VAL A 5 -4.78 4.07 -3.03
N ARG A 6 -5.99 3.96 -2.49
CA ARG A 6 -6.19 3.98 -1.03
C ARG A 6 -5.93 2.60 -0.43
N THR A 7 -5.85 2.54 0.91
CA THR A 7 -5.64 1.29 1.65
C THR A 7 -6.62 0.18 1.27
N THR A 8 -7.90 0.50 1.03
CA THR A 8 -8.91 -0.52 0.67
C THR A 8 -8.61 -1.17 -0.68
N GLU A 9 -8.32 -0.35 -1.69
CA GLU A 9 -8.02 -0.81 -3.05
C GLU A 9 -6.68 -1.55 -3.08
N ALA A 10 -5.65 -1.02 -2.41
CA ALA A 10 -4.37 -1.71 -2.29
C ALA A 10 -4.51 -3.09 -1.61
N ALA A 11 -5.34 -3.20 -0.58
CA ALA A 11 -5.57 -4.48 0.10
C ALA A 11 -6.28 -5.49 -0.82
N PHE A 12 -7.23 -5.02 -1.63
CA PHE A 12 -7.90 -5.83 -2.64
C PHE A 12 -6.92 -6.32 -3.72
N LEU A 13 -6.08 -5.44 -4.26
CA LEU A 13 -5.05 -5.79 -5.24
C LEU A 13 -4.07 -6.83 -4.70
N LEU A 14 -3.63 -6.66 -3.45
CA LEU A 14 -2.71 -7.58 -2.79
C LEU A 14 -3.38 -8.86 -2.27
N ASN A 15 -4.71 -8.99 -2.40
CA ASN A 15 -5.51 -10.09 -1.85
C ASN A 15 -5.24 -10.35 -0.36
N ILE A 16 -5.16 -9.27 0.43
CA ILE A 16 -4.96 -9.32 1.88
C ILE A 16 -6.02 -8.48 2.61
N SER A 17 -6.15 -8.70 3.92
CA SER A 17 -7.03 -7.85 4.73
C SER A 17 -6.47 -6.43 4.86
N THR A 18 -7.36 -5.44 4.95
CA THR A 18 -7.00 -4.04 5.22
C THR A 18 -6.25 -3.88 6.54
N GLY A 19 -6.54 -4.72 7.53
CA GLY A 19 -5.80 -4.81 8.80
C GLY A 19 -4.36 -5.23 8.59
N ARG A 20 -4.12 -6.29 7.79
CA ARG A 20 -2.76 -6.74 7.45
C ARG A 20 -1.99 -5.65 6.69
N LEU A 21 -2.64 -4.96 5.75
CA LEU A 21 -2.01 -3.86 5.03
C LEU A 21 -1.66 -2.69 5.96
N ARG A 22 -2.51 -2.35 6.94
CA ARG A 22 -2.18 -1.33 7.95
C ARG A 22 -0.95 -1.69 8.78
N ILE A 23 -0.79 -2.96 9.14
CA ILE A 23 0.42 -3.43 9.83
C ILE A 23 1.65 -3.22 8.95
N LEU A 24 1.57 -3.57 7.66
CA LEU A 24 2.67 -3.36 6.72
C LEU A 24 3.02 -1.86 6.55
N LEU A 25 2.00 -1.00 6.48
CA LEU A 25 2.17 0.45 6.42
C LEU A 25 2.84 0.99 7.69
N GLN A 26 2.43 0.51 8.87
CA GLN A 26 3.07 0.88 10.15
C GLN A 26 4.52 0.39 10.23
N GLN A 27 4.83 -0.73 9.60
CA GLN A 27 6.19 -1.28 9.50
C GLN A 27 7.04 -0.62 8.40
N ASN A 28 6.52 0.41 7.70
CA ASN A 28 7.16 1.02 6.53
C ASN A 28 7.56 0.01 5.44
N ARG A 29 6.77 -1.06 5.29
CA ARG A 29 7.02 -2.14 4.32
C ARG A 29 6.32 -1.95 2.99
N VAL A 30 5.46 -0.95 2.87
CA VAL A 30 4.79 -0.63 1.59
C VAL A 30 5.58 0.47 0.91
N VAL A 31 6.17 0.15 -0.25
CA VAL A 31 7.11 1.04 -0.95
C VAL A 31 6.38 2.29 -1.42
N GLY A 32 6.94 3.45 -1.10
CA GLY A 32 6.42 4.75 -1.52
C GLY A 32 5.07 5.12 -0.90
N ALA A 33 4.56 4.37 0.08
CA ALA A 33 3.31 4.73 0.75
C ALA A 33 3.50 5.96 1.65
N TYR A 34 2.56 6.90 1.57
CA TYR A 34 2.59 8.14 2.35
C TYR A 34 1.22 8.51 2.89
N LYS A 35 1.18 9.35 3.92
CA LYS A 35 -0.08 9.83 4.50
C LYS A 35 -0.46 11.18 3.90
N VAL A 36 -1.68 11.26 3.38
CA VAL A 36 -2.35 12.52 3.04
C VAL A 36 -3.45 12.76 4.06
N LYS A 37 -3.22 13.74 4.94
CA LYS A 37 -4.09 14.03 6.10
C LYS A 37 -4.26 12.80 7.00
N ARG A 38 -5.37 12.06 6.84
CA ARG A 38 -5.71 10.87 7.63
C ARG A 38 -5.71 9.58 6.79
N LEU A 39 -5.49 9.68 5.49
CA LEU A 39 -5.56 8.56 4.55
C LEU A 39 -4.15 8.15 4.13
N TRP A 40 -3.94 6.86 3.90
CA TRP A 40 -2.74 6.36 3.25
C TRP A 40 -2.94 6.33 1.75
N MET A 41 -2.00 6.93 1.04
CA MET A 41 -1.83 6.87 -0.40
C MET A 41 -0.74 5.85 -0.69
N ILE A 42 -1.03 4.93 -1.61
CA ILE A 42 -0.14 3.82 -1.94
C ILE A 42 0.10 3.87 -3.45
N PRO A 43 1.33 4.16 -3.89
CA PRO A 43 1.65 4.16 -5.31
C PRO A 43 1.65 2.73 -5.85
N LEU A 44 1.17 2.57 -7.08
CA LEU A 44 1.25 1.33 -7.82
C LEU A 44 2.52 1.33 -8.68
N ASN A 45 3.15 0.16 -8.81
CA ASN A 45 4.25 -0.03 -9.74
C ASN A 45 3.74 -0.11 -11.19
N ASN A 46 4.66 -0.29 -12.15
CA ASN A 46 4.32 -0.43 -13.58
C ASN A 46 3.39 -1.61 -13.89
N ARG A 47 3.20 -2.56 -12.95
CA ARG A 47 2.28 -3.69 -13.07
C ARG A 47 0.90 -3.39 -12.48
N GLY A 48 0.68 -2.18 -11.98
CA GLY A 48 -0.58 -1.79 -11.33
C GLY A 48 -0.76 -2.39 -9.94
N MET A 49 0.32 -2.80 -9.27
CA MET A 49 0.26 -3.48 -7.96
C MET A 49 1.06 -2.70 -6.91
N PRO A 50 0.60 -2.64 -5.65
CA PRO A 50 1.41 -2.13 -4.55
C PRO A 50 2.64 -3.02 -4.33
N GLU A 51 3.79 -2.42 -4.05
CA GLU A 51 5.02 -3.15 -3.78
C GLU A 51 5.25 -3.26 -2.26
N ILE A 52 5.46 -4.49 -1.78
CA ILE A 52 5.72 -4.78 -0.36
C ILE A 52 7.13 -5.33 -0.21
N THR A 53 7.93 -4.73 0.66
CA THR A 53 9.24 -5.24 1.03
C THR A 53 9.10 -6.45 1.98
N PRO A 54 9.82 -7.56 1.75
CA PRO A 54 9.89 -8.67 2.69
C PRO A 54 10.30 -8.19 4.09
N GLY A 55 9.77 -8.84 5.13
CA GLY A 55 10.25 -8.58 6.49
C GLY A 55 11.61 -9.26 6.65
N HIS A 56 12.55 -8.55 7.26
CA HIS A 56 13.81 -9.14 7.72
C HIS A 56 13.59 -10.08 8.89
#